data_AF-A0A7C2LBD5-F1
#
_entry.id   AF-A0A7C2LBD5-F1
#
_cell.length_a   1.000
_cell.length_b   1.000
_cell.length_c   1.000
_cell.angle_alpha   90.00
_cell.angle_beta   90.00
_cell.angle_gamma   90.00
#
_symmetry.space_group_name_H-M   'P 1'
#
loop_
_entity.id
_entity.type
_entity.pdbx_description
1 polymer ?
#
loop_
_entity_poly.entity_id
_entity_poly.type
_entity_poly.pdbx_seq_one_letter_code
_entity_poly.pdbx_strand_id
1 'polypeptide(L)' 'MASRKWTPLLFPRSWQLVVVEVPADQLEHISRRNRQIWRQLVHVDPDLAREVEPFLNFCLANGNPSDSVIHNTL' A
#
# COMPACT_ATOMS: atom_id res chain seq x y z
N MET A 1 4.47 24.02 -0.73
CA MET A 1 3.22 23.27 -0.99
C MET A 1 3.47 21.83 -0.53
N ALA A 2 2.67 21.31 0.40
CA ALA A 2 2.84 19.94 0.88
C ALA A 2 2.53 18.97 -0.27
N SER A 3 3.55 18.28 -0.77
CA SER A 3 3.38 17.26 -1.81
C SER A 3 2.52 16.14 -1.22
N ARG A 4 1.45 15.77 -1.94
CA ARG A 4 0.57 14.67 -1.57
C ARG A 4 0.83 13.48 -2.48
N LYS A 5 0.68 12.27 -1.94
CA LYS A 5 0.98 11.01 -2.61
C LYS A 5 -0.13 10.01 -2.38
N TRP A 6 -0.60 9.34 -3.42
CA TRP A 6 -1.52 8.23 -3.23
C TRP A 6 -0.78 7.03 -2.66
N THR A 7 -1.29 6.52 -1.55
CA THR A 7 -0.65 5.49 -0.75
C THR A 7 -1.71 4.48 -0.30
N PRO A 8 -1.42 3.17 -0.38
CA PRO A 8 -2.32 2.14 0.05
C PRO A 8 -2.30 2.08 1.56
N LEU A 9 -3.45 1.76 2.15
CA LEU A 9 -3.60 1.46 3.56
C LEU A 9 -4.13 0.05 3.68
N LEU A 10 -3.34 -0.80 4.34
CA LEU A 10 -3.76 -2.14 4.69
C LEU A 10 -4.48 -2.10 6.04
N PHE A 11 -5.68 -2.67 6.10
CA PHE A 11 -6.48 -2.75 7.32
C PHE A 11 -6.34 -4.13 7.98
N PRO A 12 -5.90 -4.21 9.24
CA PRO A 12 -5.51 -5.48 9.88
C PRO A 12 -6.69 -6.39 10.27
N ARG A 13 -7.94 -5.92 10.17
CA ARG A 13 -9.12 -6.71 10.55
C ARG A 13 -9.90 -7.24 9.35
N SER A 14 -9.93 -6.48 8.27
CA SER A 14 -10.62 -6.84 7.03
C SER A 14 -9.66 -7.28 5.92
N TRP A 15 -8.35 -7.09 6.12
CA TRP A 15 -7.29 -7.30 5.12
C TRP A 15 -7.52 -6.55 3.81
N GLN A 16 -8.36 -5.52 3.84
CA GLN A 16 -8.65 -4.66 2.71
C GLN A 16 -7.51 -3.67 2.51
N LEU A 17 -7.27 -3.37 1.24
CA LEU A 17 -6.30 -2.38 0.81
C LEU A 17 -7.05 -1.22 0.15
N VAL A 18 -6.89 -0.03 0.70
CA VAL A 18 -7.55 1.19 0.20
C VAL A 18 -6.50 2.23 -0.15
N VAL A 19 -6.60 2.81 -1.34
CA VAL A 19 -5.67 3.85 -1.80
C VAL A 19 -6.19 5.22 -1.38
N VAL A 20 -5.39 5.97 -0.62
CA VAL A 20 -5.74 7.30 -0.11
C VAL A 20 -4.65 8.31 -0.42
N GLU A 21 -5.02 9.58 -0.52
CA GLU A 21 -4.08 10.67 -0.66
C GLU A 21 -3.52 11.07 0.72
N VAL A 22 -2.19 10.97 0.89
CA VAL A 22 -1.51 11.30 2.15
C VAL A 22 -0.42 12.35 1.94
N PRO A 23 -0.09 13.15 2.97
CA PRO A 23 1.09 14.01 2.93
C PRO A 23 2.37 13.19 2.70
N ALA A 24 3.29 13.70 1.86
CA ALA A 24 4.51 12.96 1.50
C ALA A 24 5.42 12.65 2.70
N ASP A 25 5.38 13.45 3.75
CA ASP A 25 6.09 13.21 5.02
C ASP A 25 5.53 12.00 5.80
N GLN A 26 4.27 11.62 5.55
CA GLN A 26 3.63 10.46 6.19
C GLN A 26 3.89 9.15 5.43
N LEU A 27 4.44 9.21 4.21
CA LEU A 27 4.65 8.05 3.34
C LEU A 27 5.50 6.98 4.02
N GLU A 28 6.61 7.39 4.66
CA GLU A 28 7.52 6.45 5.33
C GLU A 28 6.84 5.78 6.54
N HIS A 29 6.05 6.54 7.30
CA HIS A 29 5.31 6.01 8.44
C HIS A 29 4.27 4.98 8.01
N ILE A 30 3.47 5.31 7.00
CA ILE A 30 2.44 4.41 6.45
C ILE A 30 3.06 3.15 5.85
N SER A 31 4.19 3.31 5.15
CA SER A 31 4.98 2.21 4.60
C SER A 31 5.43 1.21 5.67
N ARG A 32 5.97 1.72 6.79
CA ARG A 32 6.36 0.88 7.93
C ARG A 32 5.16 0.18 8.57
N ARG A 33 4.06 0.91 8.78
CA ARG A 33 2.81 0.36 9.32
C ARG A 33 2.26 -0.78 8.45
N ASN A 34 2.18 -0.56 7.14
CA ASN A 34 1.66 -1.58 6.23
C ASN A 34 2.54 -2.82 6.18
N ARG A 35 3.88 -2.68 6.23
CA ARG A 35 4.78 -3.84 6.34
C ARG A 35 4.55 -4.64 7.62
N GLN A 36 4.30 -3.99 8.74
CA GLN A 36 3.98 -4.67 10.00
C GLN A 36 2.68 -5.46 9.89
N ILE A 37 1.64 -4.86 9.30
CA ILE A 37 0.34 -5.51 9.10
C ILE A 37 0.45 -6.66 8.09
N TRP A 38 1.20 -6.48 7.01
CA TRP A 38 1.46 -7.55 6.05
C TRP A 38 2.19 -8.73 6.67
N ARG A 39 3.18 -8.49 7.55
CA ARG A 39 3.81 -9.59 8.31
C ARG A 39 2.80 -10.34 9.15
N GLN A 40 1.83 -9.66 9.76
CA GLN A 40 0.75 -10.34 10.50
C GLN A 40 -0.13 -11.15 9.55
N LEU A 41 -0.49 -10.59 8.39
CA LEU A 41 -1.27 -11.27 7.37
C LEU A 41 -0.56 -12.55 6.88
N VAL A 42 0.75 -12.53 6.65
CA VAL A 42 1.54 -13.72 6.26
C VAL A 42 1.37 -14.88 7.24
N HIS A 43 1.21 -14.60 8.54
CA HIS A 43 1.02 -15.63 9.55
C HIS A 43 -0.43 -16.17 9.60
N VAL A 44 -1.41 -15.36 9.21
CA VAL A 44 -2.83 -15.70 9.27
C VAL A 44 -3.31 -16.34 7.97
N ASP A 45 -2.94 -15.74 6.84
CA ASP A 45 -3.35 -16.12 5.49
C ASP A 45 -2.20 -15.80 4.50
N PRO A 46 -1.29 -16.76 4.27
CA PRO A 46 -0.12 -16.56 3.42
C PRO A 46 -0.48 -16.43 1.94
N ASP A 47 -1.60 -16.99 1.49
CA ASP A 47 -2.05 -16.89 0.11
C ASP A 47 -2.58 -15.47 -0.16
N LEU A 48 -3.42 -14.95 0.74
CA LEU A 48 -3.84 -13.56 0.67
C LEU A 48 -2.64 -12.62 0.76
N ALA A 49 -1.68 -12.88 1.65
CA ALA A 49 -0.46 -12.06 1.77
C ALA A 49 0.33 -11.93 0.46
N ARG A 50 0.40 -13.01 -0.35
CA ARG A 50 1.03 -13.01 -1.67
C ARG A 50 0.26 -12.17 -2.68
N GLU A 51 -1.06 -12.15 -2.61
CA GLU A 51 -1.88 -11.30 -3.48
C GLU A 51 -1.70 -9.81 -3.17
N VAL A 52 -1.52 -9.43 -1.89
CA VAL A 52 -1.39 -8.02 -1.48
C VAL A 52 0.03 -7.47 -1.58
N GLU A 53 1.04 -8.34 -1.59
CA GLU A 53 2.47 -7.97 -1.62
C GLU A 53 2.86 -7.05 -2.80
N PRO A 54 2.42 -7.29 -4.06
CA PRO A 54 2.77 -6.43 -5.19
C PRO A 54 2.26 -4.99 -5.02
N PHE A 55 1.06 -4.82 -4.49
CA PHE A 55 0.45 -3.50 -4.25
C PHE A 55 1.18 -2.73 -3.14
N LEU A 56 1.61 -3.44 -2.09
CA LEU A 56 2.42 -2.85 -1.03
C LEU A 56 3.80 -2.43 -1.55
N ASN A 57 4.45 -3.29 -2.34
CA ASN A 57 5.77 -3.03 -2.91
C ASN A 57 5.75 -1.91 -3.94
N PHE A 58 4.71 -1.83 -4.78
CA PHE A 58 4.52 -0.72 -5.73
C PHE A 58 4.53 0.64 -5.01
N CYS A 59 3.91 0.71 -3.84
CA CYS A 59 3.81 1.98 -3.11
C CYS A 59 5.04 2.29 -2.24
N LEU A 60 5.76 1.25 -1.81
CA LEU A 60 7.08 1.37 -1.20
C LEU A 60 8.15 1.81 -2.21
N ALA A 61 8.05 1.38 -3.46
CA ALA A 61 9.04 1.65 -4.50
C ALA A 61 8.82 3.00 -5.18
N ASN A 62 7.58 3.36 -5.53
CA ASN A 62 7.36 4.46 -6.47
C ASN A 62 6.96 5.79 -5.83
N GLY A 63 6.31 5.81 -4.66
CA GLY A 63 5.87 7.06 -4.01
C GLY A 63 5.17 8.08 -4.93
N ASN A 64 4.76 7.72 -6.14
CA ASN A 64 4.20 8.59 -7.15
C ASN A 64 3.49 7.67 -8.16
N PRO A 65 2.16 7.53 -8.04
CA PRO A 65 1.39 6.73 -8.98
C PRO A 65 1.22 7.41 -10.34
N SER A 66 1.65 8.66 -10.48
CA SER A 66 1.52 9.43 -11.73
C SER A 66 2.28 8.82 -12.91
N ASP A 67 3.26 7.94 -12.67
CA ASP A 67 4.03 7.24 -13.72
C ASP A 67 3.60 5.79 -13.96
N SER A 68 2.58 5.30 -13.26
CA SER A 68 2.02 3.97 -13.54
C SER A 68 0.53 4.10 -13.76
N VAL A 69 0.25 4.66 -14.93
CA VAL A 69 -0.90 4.31 -15.75
C VAL A 69 -0.94 2.79 -15.91
N ILE A 70 -1.51 2.10 -14.93
CA ILE A 70 -2.14 0.80 -15.17
C ILE A 70 -3.60 1.13 -15.39
N HIS A 71 -3.92 1.44 -16.64
CA HIS A 71 -5.28 1.37 -17.14
C HIS A 71 -5.77 -0.08 -16.98
N ASN A 72 -6.33 -0.39 -15.82
CA ASN A 72 -7.36 -1.42 -15.76
C ASN A 72 -8.65 -0.77 -16.24
N THR A 73 -8.88 -0.85 -17.55
CA THR A 73 -10.23 -0.76 -18.11
C THR A 73 -10.38 -1.93 -19.08
N LEU A 74 -11.09 -2.95 -18.57
CA LEU A 74 -12.01 -3.88 -19.22
C LEU A 74 -11.77 -4.24 -20.70
#